data_AF-A0A2K3V1T5-F1
#
_entry.id   AF-A0A2K3V1T5-F1
#
_cell.length_a   1.000
_cell.length_b   1.000
_cell.length_c   1.000
_cell.angle_alpha   90.00
_cell.angle_beta   90.00
_cell.angle_gamma   90.00
#
_symmetry.space_group_name_H-M   'P 1'
#
loop_
_entity.id
_entity.type
_entity.pdbx_description
1 polymer ?
#
loop_
_entity_poly.entity_id
_entity_poly.type
_entity_poly.pdbx_seq_one_letter_code
_entity_poly.pdbx_strand_id
1 'polypeptide(L)'
;MSDHTTIDEQVFWLVAVRCALSSRTLTAHGCPRRSLSALISRGWLLKRETDFGPVVALTAAGLAEARRRRPREAFDRLSAPSMLAGRAYLNDTLDLLAQTGYTTYEAHYKRALAGKSILHSHQITSVTVEVDPVHLTRLRAFHPVRSPENLEPIGRPRLYIFPSGISVARLRQLLTVHARDIPAWRHPLLIAAPNDHAVRALLRAAQARQKRAAEQAVGAVTTADVQLIIVRS
;
A
#
# COMPACT_ATOMS: atom_id res chain seq x y z
N MET A 1 23.40 13.03 -27.25
CA MET A 1 23.48 13.33 -25.80
C MET A 1 22.09 13.59 -25.17
N SER A 2 20.99 13.10 -25.77
CA SER A 2 19.61 13.51 -25.43
C SER A 2 18.83 12.53 -24.55
N ASP A 3 19.15 11.23 -24.57
CA ASP A 3 18.25 10.21 -23.98
C ASP A 3 18.43 10.04 -22.46
N HIS A 4 19.59 10.37 -21.91
CA HIS A 4 19.86 10.21 -20.47
C HIS A 4 19.15 11.25 -19.62
N THR A 5 18.95 12.47 -20.13
CA THR A 5 18.23 13.53 -19.42
C THR A 5 16.77 13.13 -19.19
N THR A 6 16.15 12.47 -20.17
CA THR A 6 14.76 12.01 -20.08
C THR A 6 14.58 10.92 -19.02
N ILE A 7 15.53 9.98 -18.93
CA ILE A 7 15.46 8.90 -17.93
C ILE A 7 15.73 9.43 -16.52
N ASP A 8 16.73 10.28 -16.33
CA ASP A 8 16.99 10.92 -15.03
C ASP A 8 15.75 11.68 -14.52
N GLU A 9 15.06 12.39 -15.43
CA GLU A 9 13.83 13.09 -15.09
C GLU A 9 12.69 12.13 -14.74
N GLN A 10 12.53 11.02 -15.46
CA GLN A 10 11.54 9.99 -15.13
C GLN A 10 11.80 9.42 -13.73
N VAL A 11 13.04 9.06 -13.40
CA VAL A 11 13.42 8.56 -12.06
C VAL A 11 13.12 9.60 -10.98
N PHE A 12 13.53 10.86 -11.21
CA PHE A 12 13.29 11.95 -10.27
C PHE A 12 11.79 12.13 -10.00
N TRP A 13 10.97 12.20 -11.04
CA TRP A 13 9.52 12.40 -10.92
C TRP A 13 8.82 11.19 -10.30
N LEU A 14 9.27 9.98 -10.63
CA LEU A 14 8.76 8.75 -10.01
C LEU A 14 8.97 8.78 -8.49
N VAL A 15 10.18 9.13 -8.02
CA VAL A 15 10.46 9.27 -6.58
C VAL A 15 9.71 10.46 -5.98
N ALA A 16 9.59 11.58 -6.68
CA ALA A 16 8.89 12.76 -6.18
C ALA A 16 7.40 12.47 -5.91
N VAL A 17 6.71 11.84 -6.85
CA VAL A 17 5.29 11.50 -6.73
C VAL A 17 5.05 10.41 -5.69
N ARG A 18 5.94 9.40 -5.62
CA ARG A 18 5.80 8.27 -4.69
C ARG A 18 6.40 8.54 -3.31
N CYS A 19 7.09 9.67 -3.13
CA CYS A 19 7.83 10.10 -1.95
C CYS A 19 9.05 9.23 -1.56
N ALA A 20 8.88 7.90 -1.48
CA ALA A 20 9.97 6.96 -1.21
C ALA A 20 9.73 5.61 -1.92
N LEU A 21 10.77 5.03 -2.49
CA LEU A 21 10.71 3.76 -3.23
C LEU A 21 11.87 2.85 -2.85
N SER A 22 11.62 1.54 -2.84
CA SER A 22 12.71 0.57 -2.71
C SER A 22 13.56 0.55 -3.98
N SER A 23 14.84 0.22 -3.86
CA SER A 23 15.72 0.09 -5.02
C SER A 23 15.26 -1.02 -5.97
N ARG A 24 14.58 -2.04 -5.43
CA ARG A 24 13.94 -3.10 -6.23
C ARG A 24 12.83 -2.54 -7.11
N THR A 25 11.93 -1.75 -6.53
CA THR A 25 10.83 -1.13 -7.29
C THR A 25 11.36 -0.19 -8.35
N LEU A 26 12.37 0.63 -8.04
CA LEU A 26 13.05 1.43 -9.06
C LEU A 26 13.61 0.57 -10.19
N THR A 27 14.25 -0.56 -9.87
CA THR A 27 14.77 -1.50 -10.88
C THR A 27 13.64 -2.10 -11.73
N ALA A 28 12.50 -2.47 -11.12
CA ALA A 28 11.33 -2.99 -11.81
C ALA A 28 10.68 -1.97 -12.76
N HIS A 29 10.74 -0.67 -12.41
CA HIS A 29 10.35 0.44 -13.29
C HIS A 29 11.42 0.79 -14.33
N GLY A 30 12.45 -0.03 -14.51
CA GLY A 30 13.49 0.17 -15.51
C GLY A 30 14.47 1.31 -15.20
N CYS A 31 14.53 1.77 -13.95
CA CYS A 31 15.40 2.89 -13.56
C CYS A 31 16.89 2.47 -13.58
N PRO A 32 17.73 3.02 -14.48
CA PRO A 32 19.14 2.63 -14.55
C PRO A 32 19.90 3.08 -13.31
N ARG A 33 20.84 2.26 -12.82
CA ARG A 33 21.72 2.60 -11.68
C ARG A 33 22.47 3.92 -11.90
N ARG A 34 22.89 4.21 -13.14
CA ARG A 34 23.61 5.43 -13.50
C ARG A 34 22.78 6.69 -13.25
N SER A 35 21.49 6.66 -13.59
CA SER A 35 20.55 7.76 -13.35
C SER A 35 20.35 8.02 -11.87
N LEU A 36 20.18 6.95 -11.08
CA LEU A 36 20.07 7.05 -9.64
C LEU A 36 21.34 7.68 -9.02
N SER A 37 22.53 7.22 -9.42
CA SER A 37 23.81 7.77 -8.97
C SER A 37 23.97 9.26 -9.35
N ALA A 38 23.56 9.66 -10.55
CA ALA A 38 23.62 11.05 -10.99
C ALA A 38 22.72 11.97 -10.13
N LEU A 39 21.49 11.55 -9.87
CA LEU A 39 20.53 12.31 -9.05
C LEU A 39 20.93 12.39 -7.58
N ILE A 40 21.56 11.33 -7.04
CA ILE A 40 22.16 11.35 -5.70
C ILE A 40 23.34 12.30 -5.66
N SER A 41 24.21 12.28 -6.67
CA SER A 41 25.39 13.16 -6.74
C SER A 41 25.01 14.64 -6.88
N ARG A 42 23.89 14.95 -7.56
CA ARG A 42 23.29 16.29 -7.61
C ARG A 42 22.64 16.72 -6.28
N GLY A 43 22.59 15.83 -5.29
CA GLY A 43 21.97 16.08 -4.00
C GLY A 43 20.44 16.16 -4.05
N TRP A 44 19.79 15.68 -5.11
CA TRP A 44 18.32 15.70 -5.23
C TRP A 44 17.67 14.46 -4.63
N LEU A 45 18.35 13.32 -4.74
CA LEU A 45 17.94 12.06 -4.12
C LEU A 45 18.90 11.67 -2.99
N LEU A 46 18.38 10.90 -2.03
CA LEU A 46 19.18 10.21 -1.04
C LEU A 46 18.84 8.72 -1.05
N LYS A 47 19.83 7.91 -0.71
CA LYS A 47 19.68 6.48 -0.47
C LYS A 47 19.86 6.20 1.02
N ARG A 48 18.96 5.44 1.64
CA ARG A 48 19.05 4.98 3.04
C ARG A 48 18.92 3.48 3.08
N GLU A 49 19.81 2.83 3.81
CA GLU A 49 19.64 1.41 4.15
C GLU A 49 18.58 1.28 5.24
N THR A 50 17.69 0.30 5.08
CA THR A 50 16.60 -0.02 6.01
C THR A 50 16.53 -1.52 6.21
N ASP A 51 15.74 -1.98 7.18
CA ASP A 51 15.54 -3.41 7.43
C ASP A 51 14.93 -4.16 6.22
N PHE A 52 14.32 -3.43 5.27
CA PHE A 52 13.74 -3.97 4.03
C PHE A 52 14.65 -3.73 2.82
N GLY A 53 15.91 -3.38 3.07
CA GLY A 53 16.89 -3.01 2.06
C GLY A 53 16.90 -1.52 1.73
N PRO A 54 17.58 -1.15 0.63
CA PRO A 54 17.84 0.24 0.30
C PRO A 54 16.61 0.97 -0.24
N VAL A 55 16.29 2.10 0.38
CA VAL A 55 15.20 3.01 0.01
C VAL A 55 15.76 4.32 -0.53
N VAL A 56 15.12 4.83 -1.58
CA VAL A 56 15.45 6.10 -2.24
C VAL A 56 14.31 7.10 -2.02
N ALA A 57 14.66 8.34 -1.70
CA ALA A 57 13.71 9.43 -1.48
C ALA A 57 14.29 10.78 -1.90
N LEU A 58 13.44 11.81 -1.99
CA LEU A 58 13.89 13.19 -2.21
C LEU A 58 14.66 13.72 -0.98
N THR A 59 15.70 14.52 -1.24
CA THR A 59 16.30 15.40 -0.23
C THR A 59 15.46 16.68 -0.07
N ALA A 60 15.84 17.56 0.86
CA ALA A 60 15.26 18.90 0.93
C ALA A 60 15.47 19.70 -0.37
N ALA A 61 16.65 19.57 -0.99
CA ALA A 61 16.96 20.22 -2.26
C ALA A 61 16.14 19.64 -3.42
N GLY A 62 16.02 18.30 -3.49
CA GLY A 62 15.17 17.64 -4.49
C GLY A 62 13.70 18.00 -4.35
N LEU A 63 13.19 18.13 -3.13
CA LEU A 63 11.82 18.58 -2.88
C LEU A 63 11.60 20.05 -3.29
N ALA A 64 12.55 20.93 -2.99
CA ALA A 64 12.48 22.32 -3.43
C ALA A 64 12.47 22.41 -4.96
N GLU A 65 13.29 21.59 -5.62
CA GLU A 65 13.32 21.52 -7.08
C GLU A 65 12.01 20.98 -7.68
N ALA A 66 11.42 19.94 -7.09
CA ALA A 66 10.13 19.40 -7.52
C ALA A 66 9.02 20.48 -7.42
N ARG A 67 8.95 21.20 -6.29
CA ARG A 67 7.98 22.28 -6.08
C ARG A 67 8.22 23.47 -7.00
N ARG A 68 9.48 23.81 -7.28
CA ARG A 68 9.83 24.88 -8.23
C ARG A 68 9.31 24.56 -9.64
N ARG A 69 9.48 23.30 -10.08
CA ARG A 69 9.05 22.85 -11.42
C ARG A 69 7.53 22.60 -11.51
N ARG A 70 6.90 22.14 -10.43
CA ARG A 70 5.46 21.81 -10.37
C ARG A 70 4.81 22.38 -9.09
N PRO A 71 4.59 23.70 -9.02
CA PRO A 71 4.17 24.38 -7.78
C PRO A 71 2.74 24.04 -7.34
N ARG A 72 1.91 23.50 -8.24
CA ARG A 72 0.53 23.09 -7.95
C ARG A 72 0.42 21.63 -7.46
N GLU A 73 1.48 20.84 -7.57
CA GLU A 73 1.49 19.46 -7.11
C GLU A 73 1.92 19.38 -5.64
N ALA A 74 1.22 18.54 -4.87
CA ALA A 74 1.55 18.29 -3.48
C ALA A 74 2.61 17.18 -3.39
N PHE A 75 3.79 17.54 -2.88
CA PHE A 75 4.86 16.60 -2.60
C PHE A 75 5.09 16.45 -1.09
N ASP A 76 4.95 15.22 -0.60
CA ASP A 76 5.22 14.84 0.78
C ASP A 76 6.72 14.85 1.08
N ARG A 77 7.07 15.30 2.30
CA ARG A 77 8.43 15.19 2.82
C ARG A 77 8.49 14.15 3.92
N LEU A 78 9.26 13.09 3.68
CA LEU A 78 9.61 12.12 4.71
C LEU A 78 11.11 12.21 4.98
N SER A 79 11.48 12.37 6.24
CA SER A 79 12.89 12.48 6.66
C SER A 79 13.33 11.36 7.60
N ALA A 80 12.43 10.82 8.42
CA ALA A 80 12.77 9.75 9.36
C ALA A 80 12.96 8.41 8.61
N PRO A 81 14.04 7.66 8.90
CA PRO A 81 14.30 6.37 8.25
C PRO A 81 13.13 5.38 8.31
N SER A 82 12.45 5.28 9.45
CA SER A 82 11.29 4.40 9.63
C SER A 82 10.09 4.80 8.77
N MET A 83 9.88 6.11 8.55
CA MET A 83 8.82 6.60 7.66
C MET A 83 9.15 6.33 6.19
N LEU A 84 10.42 6.48 5.80
CA LEU A 84 10.89 6.14 4.45
C LEU A 84 10.70 4.65 4.15
N ALA A 85 11.13 3.79 5.08
CA ALA A 85 10.95 2.35 5.01
C ALA A 85 9.47 1.97 4.87
N GLY A 86 8.62 2.50 5.75
CA GLY A 86 7.17 2.25 5.72
C GLY A 86 6.50 2.73 4.43
N ARG A 87 6.91 3.88 3.89
CA ARG A 87 6.39 4.42 2.63
C ARG A 87 6.82 3.59 1.43
N ALA A 88 8.09 3.22 1.35
CA ALA A 88 8.60 2.34 0.30
C ALA A 88 7.90 0.98 0.32
N TYR A 89 7.74 0.38 1.50
CA TYR A 89 7.00 -0.87 1.67
C TYR A 89 5.53 -0.77 1.21
N LEU A 90 4.85 0.33 1.57
CA LEU A 90 3.50 0.63 1.07
C LEU A 90 3.47 0.70 -0.46
N ASN A 91 4.37 1.46 -1.08
CA ASN A 91 4.40 1.61 -2.54
C ASN A 91 4.69 0.28 -3.25
N ASP A 92 5.64 -0.51 -2.74
CA ASP A 92 5.92 -1.86 -3.24
C ASP A 92 4.67 -2.76 -3.15
N THR A 93 3.91 -2.66 -2.06
CA THR A 93 2.65 -3.40 -1.88
C THR A 93 1.60 -2.97 -2.89
N LEU A 94 1.45 -1.67 -3.13
CA LEU A 94 0.48 -1.14 -4.09
C LEU A 94 0.84 -1.54 -5.53
N ASP A 95 2.13 -1.54 -5.89
CA ASP A 95 2.57 -1.97 -7.21
C ASP A 95 2.31 -3.47 -7.43
N LEU A 96 2.51 -4.31 -6.41
CA LEU A 96 2.15 -5.74 -6.47
C LEU A 96 0.64 -5.95 -6.60
N LEU A 97 -0.16 -5.19 -5.85
CA LEU A 97 -1.62 -5.20 -5.97
C LEU A 97 -2.09 -4.77 -7.36
N ALA A 98 -1.47 -3.75 -7.94
CA ALA A 98 -1.76 -3.28 -9.29
C ALA A 98 -1.52 -4.36 -10.34
N GLN A 99 -0.45 -5.15 -10.21
CA GLN A 99 -0.19 -6.31 -11.08
C GLN A 99 -1.28 -7.40 -10.98
N THR A 100 -1.99 -7.46 -9.85
CA THR A 100 -3.11 -8.39 -9.64
C THR A 100 -4.48 -7.80 -10.01
N GLY A 101 -4.52 -6.61 -10.61
CA GLY A 101 -5.74 -5.96 -11.11
C GLY A 101 -6.41 -4.98 -10.12
N TYR A 102 -5.82 -4.76 -8.95
CA TYR A 102 -6.34 -3.75 -8.02
C TYR A 102 -5.91 -2.34 -8.41
N THR A 103 -6.73 -1.35 -8.10
CA THR A 103 -6.38 0.07 -8.29
C THR A 103 -6.43 0.80 -6.96
N THR A 104 -5.55 1.80 -6.77
CA THR A 104 -5.56 2.60 -5.54
C THR A 104 -6.73 3.58 -5.60
N TYR A 105 -7.60 3.57 -4.58
CA TYR A 105 -8.75 4.46 -4.50
C TYR A 105 -8.50 5.66 -3.59
N GLU A 106 -8.11 5.40 -2.34
CA GLU A 106 -7.97 6.46 -1.32
C GLU A 106 -6.92 6.11 -0.27
N ALA A 107 -6.09 7.07 0.11
CA ALA A 107 -5.14 6.94 1.22
C ALA A 107 -5.70 7.57 2.50
N HIS A 108 -5.65 6.82 3.60
CA HIS A 108 -6.10 7.28 4.92
C HIS A 108 -4.91 7.66 5.78
N TYR A 109 -4.86 8.91 6.21
CA TYR A 109 -3.78 9.48 7.01
C TYR A 109 -4.16 9.50 8.49
N LYS A 110 -3.19 9.24 9.37
CA LYS A 110 -3.39 9.45 10.81
C LYS A 110 -3.64 10.94 11.04
N ARG A 111 -4.80 11.26 11.62
CA ARG A 111 -5.18 12.64 12.00
C ARG A 111 -4.09 13.21 12.91
N ALA A 112 -3.64 14.44 12.61
CA ALA A 112 -2.78 15.15 13.53
C ALA A 112 -3.59 15.51 14.78
N LEU A 113 -2.97 15.37 15.96
CA LEU A 113 -3.57 15.85 17.21
C LEU A 113 -3.83 17.36 17.07
N ALA A 114 -5.05 17.78 17.40
CA ALA A 114 -5.47 19.18 17.36
C ALA A 114 -4.47 20.05 18.17
N GLY A 115 -3.92 21.09 17.53
CA GLY A 115 -2.97 22.02 18.17
C GLY A 115 -1.65 22.25 17.44
N LYS A 116 -1.34 21.51 16.36
CA LYS A 116 -0.23 21.84 15.45
C LYS A 116 -0.80 22.13 14.07
N SER A 117 -0.31 23.17 13.38
CA SER A 117 -0.86 23.74 12.14
C SER A 117 -0.81 22.82 10.90
N ILE A 118 -0.67 21.51 11.09
CA ILE A 118 -0.61 20.51 10.04
C ILE A 118 -1.85 19.63 10.22
N LEU A 119 -2.80 19.73 9.29
CA LEU A 119 -4.12 19.07 9.37
C LEU A 119 -4.04 17.52 9.35
N HIS A 120 -2.94 16.93 8.86
CA HIS A 120 -2.73 15.49 8.80
C HIS A 120 -1.27 15.13 9.06
N SER A 121 -1.01 13.99 9.70
CA SER A 121 0.36 13.45 9.71
C SER A 121 0.68 12.84 8.33
N HIS A 122 1.95 12.84 7.91
CA HIS A 122 2.39 12.15 6.67
C HIS A 122 2.32 10.61 6.77
N GLN A 123 1.82 10.09 7.89
CA GLN A 123 1.69 8.65 8.14
C GLN A 123 0.35 8.14 7.59
N ILE A 124 0.43 7.35 6.53
CA ILE A 124 -0.70 6.57 6.03
C ILE A 124 -0.92 5.36 6.95
N THR A 125 -2.14 5.17 7.41
CA THR A 125 -2.55 4.04 8.26
C THR A 125 -3.17 2.90 7.48
N SER A 126 -3.86 3.23 6.39
CA SER A 126 -4.49 2.27 5.49
C SER A 126 -4.72 2.90 4.12
N VAL A 127 -4.87 2.06 3.11
CA VAL A 127 -5.25 2.48 1.75
C VAL A 127 -6.47 1.70 1.33
N THR A 128 -7.51 2.38 0.85
CA THR A 128 -8.62 1.73 0.15
C THR A 128 -8.14 1.41 -1.27
N VAL A 129 -8.27 0.16 -1.67
CA VAL A 129 -8.03 -0.28 -3.05
C VAL A 129 -9.33 -0.75 -3.66
N GLU A 130 -9.49 -0.63 -4.97
CA GLU A 130 -10.64 -1.12 -5.72
C GLU A 130 -10.24 -2.36 -6.51
N VAL A 131 -11.08 -3.41 -6.46
CA VAL A 131 -10.91 -4.61 -7.30
C VAL A 131 -11.08 -4.26 -8.78
N ASP A 132 -10.65 -5.14 -9.69
CA ASP A 132 -10.83 -4.88 -11.11
C ASP A 132 -12.32 -4.74 -11.50
N PRO A 133 -12.63 -4.03 -12.61
CA PRO A 133 -14.00 -3.75 -13.00
C PRO A 133 -14.86 -5.00 -13.24
N VAL A 134 -14.26 -6.12 -13.67
CA VAL A 134 -14.98 -7.37 -13.93
C VAL A 134 -15.43 -8.00 -12.61
N HIS A 135 -14.53 -8.08 -11.62
CA HIS A 135 -14.91 -8.51 -10.27
C HIS A 135 -15.88 -7.54 -9.61
N LEU A 136 -15.71 -6.22 -9.76
CA LEU A 136 -16.64 -5.25 -9.19
C LEU A 136 -18.07 -5.43 -9.74
N THR A 137 -18.19 -5.66 -11.05
CA THR A 137 -19.48 -5.91 -11.71
C THR A 137 -20.14 -7.18 -11.17
N ARG A 138 -19.37 -8.27 -11.05
CA ARG A 138 -19.85 -9.53 -10.45
C ARG A 138 -20.32 -9.30 -9.02
N LEU A 139 -19.50 -8.66 -8.18
CA LEU A 139 -19.84 -8.36 -6.79
C LEU A 139 -21.14 -7.58 -6.69
N ARG A 140 -21.32 -6.52 -7.48
CA ARG A 140 -22.55 -5.72 -7.49
C ARG A 140 -23.80 -6.53 -7.88
N ALA A 141 -23.67 -7.50 -8.78
CA ALA A 141 -24.79 -8.35 -9.20
C ALA A 141 -25.29 -9.27 -8.07
N PHE A 142 -24.38 -9.81 -7.26
CA PHE A 142 -24.74 -10.67 -6.12
C PHE A 142 -25.19 -9.89 -4.87
N HIS A 143 -24.94 -8.59 -4.87
CA HIS A 143 -25.01 -7.78 -3.68
C HIS A 143 -25.67 -6.42 -3.97
N PRO A 144 -27.00 -6.40 -4.22
CA PRO A 144 -27.71 -5.16 -4.51
C PRO A 144 -27.59 -4.14 -3.37
N VAL A 145 -27.66 -2.87 -3.77
CA VAL A 145 -27.23 -1.65 -3.07
C VAL A 145 -28.00 -1.42 -1.77
N ARG A 146 -27.53 -2.01 -0.66
CA ARG A 146 -27.86 -1.59 0.71
C ARG A 146 -26.62 -1.76 1.57
N SER A 147 -25.64 -0.88 1.39
CA SER A 147 -24.59 -0.74 2.41
C SER A 147 -25.06 0.30 3.43
N PRO A 148 -25.27 -0.07 4.70
CA PRO A 148 -25.35 0.93 5.77
C PRO A 148 -24.10 1.82 5.78
N GLU A 149 -24.24 3.07 6.19
CA GLU A 149 -23.22 4.14 6.14
C GLU A 149 -21.89 3.80 6.84
N ASN A 150 -21.87 2.74 7.67
CA ASN A 150 -20.72 2.33 8.47
C ASN A 150 -19.92 1.16 7.90
N LEU A 151 -20.25 0.66 6.71
CA LEU A 151 -19.54 -0.47 6.09
C LEU A 151 -18.62 -0.03 4.94
N GLU A 152 -17.58 -0.83 4.71
CA GLU A 152 -16.69 -0.64 3.56
C GLU A 152 -17.49 -0.77 2.24
N PRO A 153 -17.23 0.09 1.22
CA PRO A 153 -17.95 0.02 -0.04
C PRO A 153 -17.66 -1.29 -0.80
N ILE A 154 -18.64 -1.75 -1.57
CA ILE A 154 -18.51 -2.97 -2.40
C ILE A 154 -17.28 -2.88 -3.31
N GLY A 155 -16.45 -3.94 -3.28
CA GLY A 155 -15.26 -4.04 -4.12
C GLY A 155 -14.15 -3.05 -3.76
N ARG A 156 -14.24 -2.38 -2.60
CA ARG A 156 -13.25 -1.40 -2.14
C ARG A 156 -12.63 -1.77 -0.79
N PRO A 157 -11.90 -2.90 -0.69
CA PRO A 157 -11.30 -3.32 0.56
C PRO A 157 -10.23 -2.33 1.06
N ARG A 158 -10.11 -2.24 2.39
CA ARG A 158 -8.93 -1.61 3.01
C ARG A 158 -7.72 -2.54 3.06
N LEU A 159 -6.60 -2.02 2.58
CA LEU A 159 -5.26 -2.55 2.79
C LEU A 159 -4.69 -2.05 4.12
N TYR A 160 -4.44 -2.97 5.04
CA TYR A 160 -3.76 -2.71 6.30
C TYR A 160 -2.27 -3.04 6.18
N ILE A 161 -1.41 -2.07 6.54
CA ILE A 161 0.03 -2.17 6.32
C ILE A 161 0.75 -2.16 7.65
N PHE A 162 1.59 -3.17 7.85
CA PHE A 162 2.37 -3.35 9.06
C PHE A 162 3.84 -3.52 8.70
N PRO A 163 4.57 -2.40 8.44
CA PRO A 163 5.97 -2.47 8.02
C PRO A 163 6.84 -3.15 9.06
N SER A 164 6.55 -3.03 10.36
CA SER A 164 7.29 -3.72 11.43
C SER A 164 6.78 -5.14 11.73
N GLY A 165 5.87 -5.68 10.91
CA GLY A 165 5.15 -6.91 11.18
C GLY A 165 3.87 -6.71 11.98
N ILE A 166 3.01 -7.74 11.95
CA ILE A 166 1.70 -7.73 12.61
C ILE A 166 1.71 -8.68 13.82
N SER A 167 1.27 -8.18 14.98
CA SER A 167 1.15 -9.02 16.18
C SER A 167 -0.06 -9.96 16.07
N VAL A 168 0.01 -11.11 16.75
CA VAL A 168 -1.11 -12.08 16.81
C VAL A 168 -2.37 -11.44 17.37
N ALA A 169 -2.26 -10.63 18.43
CA ALA A 169 -3.39 -9.92 19.02
C ALA A 169 -4.05 -8.98 18.01
N ARG A 170 -3.25 -8.20 17.26
CA ARG A 170 -3.77 -7.30 16.24
C ARG A 170 -4.41 -8.05 15.08
N LEU A 171 -3.81 -9.14 14.62
CA LEU A 171 -4.40 -9.97 13.58
C LEU A 171 -5.72 -10.60 14.04
N ARG A 172 -5.79 -11.14 15.28
CA ARG A 172 -7.04 -11.65 15.84
C ARG A 172 -8.12 -10.58 15.89
N GLN A 173 -7.76 -9.36 16.25
CA GLN A 173 -8.68 -8.23 16.26
C GLN A 173 -9.21 -7.95 14.85
N LEU A 174 -8.33 -7.85 13.84
CA LEU A 174 -8.73 -7.63 12.45
C LEU A 174 -9.61 -8.76 11.94
N LEU A 175 -9.24 -10.02 12.18
CA LEU A 175 -10.02 -11.19 11.82
C LEU A 175 -11.37 -11.23 12.53
N THR A 176 -11.45 -10.77 13.78
CA THR A 176 -12.71 -10.74 14.55
C THR A 176 -13.65 -9.66 14.01
N VAL A 177 -13.13 -8.46 13.73
CA VAL A 177 -13.90 -7.38 13.10
C VAL A 177 -14.38 -7.84 11.73
N HIS A 178 -13.46 -8.36 10.91
CA HIS A 178 -13.77 -8.94 9.61
C HIS A 178 -14.84 -10.04 9.73
N ALA A 179 -14.71 -10.94 10.72
CA ALA A 179 -15.63 -12.06 10.93
C ALA A 179 -17.04 -11.63 11.33
N ARG A 180 -17.17 -10.62 12.19
CA ARG A 180 -18.47 -10.07 12.62
C ARG A 180 -19.23 -9.46 11.46
N ASP A 181 -18.51 -8.98 10.47
CA ASP A 181 -19.07 -8.33 9.31
C ASP A 181 -19.10 -9.25 8.07
N ILE A 182 -18.71 -10.53 8.16
CA ILE A 182 -18.69 -11.51 7.04
C ILE A 182 -20.01 -11.56 6.25
N PRO A 183 -21.21 -11.54 6.86
CA PRO A 183 -22.46 -11.53 6.11
C PRO A 183 -22.63 -10.28 5.22
N ALA A 184 -21.88 -9.22 5.52
CA ALA A 184 -21.97 -7.91 4.87
C ALA A 184 -20.70 -7.54 4.06
N TRP A 185 -19.56 -8.19 4.29
CA TRP A 185 -18.30 -7.89 3.61
C TRP A 185 -18.24 -8.56 2.24
N ARG A 186 -18.10 -7.70 1.23
CA ARG A 186 -18.15 -8.04 -0.20
C ARG A 186 -16.76 -7.92 -0.83
N HIS A 187 -15.71 -8.09 -0.03
CA HIS A 187 -14.32 -7.91 -0.44
C HIS A 187 -13.36 -8.60 0.54
N PRO A 188 -12.14 -8.95 0.09
CA PRO A 188 -11.19 -9.63 0.95
C PRO A 188 -10.60 -8.74 2.04
N LEU A 189 -10.17 -9.33 3.15
CA LEU A 189 -9.30 -8.65 4.11
C LEU A 189 -7.87 -8.64 3.58
N LEU A 190 -7.35 -7.45 3.25
CA LEU A 190 -6.00 -7.27 2.71
C LEU A 190 -5.02 -6.83 3.80
N ILE A 191 -4.01 -7.65 4.04
CA ILE A 191 -2.96 -7.38 5.02
C ILE A 191 -1.60 -7.46 4.32
N ALA A 192 -0.76 -6.44 4.51
CA ALA A 192 0.63 -6.46 4.09
C ALA A 192 1.57 -6.41 5.29
N ALA A 193 2.36 -7.46 5.46
CA ALA A 193 3.40 -7.57 6.48
C ALA A 193 4.65 -8.27 5.91
N PRO A 194 5.88 -7.84 6.27
CA PRO A 194 7.11 -8.39 5.73
C PRO A 194 7.41 -9.81 6.26
N ASN A 195 6.83 -10.16 7.41
CA ASN A 195 6.99 -11.44 8.06
C ASN A 195 5.64 -11.95 8.58
N ASP A 196 5.29 -13.18 8.23
CA ASP A 196 4.08 -13.88 8.66
C ASP A 196 4.36 -14.96 9.72
N HIS A 197 5.61 -15.26 10.09
CA HIS A 197 5.99 -16.40 10.93
C HIS A 197 5.18 -16.48 12.23
N ALA A 198 5.04 -15.36 12.95
CA ALA A 198 4.29 -15.30 14.20
C ALA A 198 2.76 -15.52 14.02
N VAL A 199 2.25 -15.29 12.81
CA VAL A 199 0.81 -15.31 12.50
C VAL A 199 0.39 -16.40 11.51
N ARG A 200 1.35 -17.15 10.94
CA ARG A 200 1.14 -18.13 9.87
C ARG A 200 0.15 -19.21 10.27
N ALA A 201 0.28 -19.73 11.50
CA ALA A 201 -0.64 -20.75 12.02
C ALA A 201 -2.08 -20.22 12.11
N LEU A 202 -2.25 -18.97 12.57
CA LEU A 202 -3.55 -18.33 12.69
C LEU A 202 -4.19 -18.08 11.32
N LEU A 203 -3.39 -17.67 10.33
CA LEU A 203 -3.86 -17.45 8.96
C LEU A 203 -4.28 -18.75 8.28
N ARG A 204 -3.48 -19.81 8.41
CA ARG A 204 -3.85 -21.14 7.90
C ARG A 204 -5.15 -21.64 8.51
N ALA A 205 -5.34 -21.44 9.81
CA ALA A 205 -6.58 -21.80 10.48
C ALA A 205 -7.78 -20.98 9.96
N ALA A 206 -7.61 -19.69 9.71
CA ALA A 206 -8.65 -18.83 9.14
C ALA A 206 -9.03 -19.27 7.71
N GLN A 207 -8.03 -19.51 6.86
CA GLN A 207 -8.23 -20.00 5.48
C GLN A 207 -8.91 -21.38 5.45
N ALA A 208 -8.49 -22.31 6.33
CA ALA A 208 -9.13 -23.63 6.42
C ALA A 208 -10.59 -23.54 6.87
N ARG A 209 -10.91 -22.63 7.80
CA ARG A 209 -12.28 -22.37 8.23
C ARG A 209 -13.13 -21.79 7.09
N GLN A 210 -12.58 -20.85 6.32
CA GLN A 210 -13.25 -20.29 5.15
C GLN A 210 -13.52 -21.34 4.08
N LYS A 211 -12.52 -22.14 3.73
CA LYS A 211 -12.66 -23.23 2.75
C LYS A 211 -13.78 -24.20 3.13
N ARG A 212 -13.82 -24.63 4.40
CA ARG A 212 -14.90 -25.51 4.90
C ARG A 212 -16.28 -24.84 4.84
N ALA A 213 -16.37 -23.55 5.17
CA ALA A 213 -17.62 -22.80 5.07
C ALA A 213 -18.10 -22.67 3.61
N ALA A 214 -17.18 -22.43 2.67
CA ALA A 214 -17.48 -22.39 1.24
C ALA A 214 -17.92 -23.75 0.68
N GLU A 215 -17.26 -24.84 1.09
CA GLU A 215 -17.62 -26.22 0.71
C GLU A 215 -19.00 -26.63 1.25
N GLN A 216 -19.39 -26.14 2.43
CA GLN A 216 -20.71 -26.39 3.02
C GLN A 216 -21.81 -25.50 2.43
N ALA A 217 -21.45 -24.33 1.91
CA ALA A 217 -22.37 -23.39 1.27
C ALA A 217 -22.57 -23.72 -0.21
N VAL A 218 -23.17 -24.88 -0.51
CA VAL A 218 -23.53 -25.28 -1.88
C VAL A 218 -24.49 -24.24 -2.49
N GLY A 219 -23.98 -23.43 -3.43
CA GLY A 219 -24.76 -22.45 -4.18
C GLY A 219 -24.66 -20.98 -3.74
N ALA A 220 -23.92 -20.66 -2.68
CA ALA A 220 -23.68 -19.26 -2.28
C ALA A 220 -22.24 -18.84 -2.64
N VAL A 221 -22.11 -17.77 -3.44
CA VAL A 221 -20.82 -17.11 -3.70
C VAL A 221 -20.28 -16.59 -2.37
N THR A 222 -19.36 -17.34 -1.78
CA THR A 222 -18.68 -16.95 -0.54
C THR A 222 -17.51 -16.04 -0.91
N THR A 223 -17.70 -14.73 -0.76
CA THR A 223 -16.72 -13.67 -1.07
C THR A 223 -15.89 -13.22 0.12
N ALA A 224 -16.10 -13.83 1.30
CA ALA A 224 -15.30 -13.56 2.48
C ALA A 224 -13.96 -14.32 2.41
N ASP A 225 -13.03 -13.80 1.60
CA ASP A 225 -11.66 -14.29 1.48
C ASP A 225 -10.70 -13.46 2.36
N VAL A 226 -9.85 -14.11 3.16
CA VAL A 226 -8.71 -13.41 3.78
C VAL A 226 -7.51 -13.55 2.85
N GLN A 227 -7.13 -12.45 2.19
CA GLN A 227 -5.97 -12.39 1.33
C GLN A 227 -4.80 -11.74 2.08
N LEU A 228 -3.88 -12.58 2.56
CA LEU A 228 -2.61 -12.09 3.07
C LEU A 228 -1.67 -11.82 1.89
N ILE A 229 -1.24 -10.57 1.76
CA ILE A 229 -0.22 -10.16 0.80
C ILE A 229 1.11 -10.11 1.54
N ILE A 230 1.95 -11.11 1.30
CA ILE A 230 3.31 -11.10 1.82
C ILE A 230 4.19 -10.39 0.80
N VAL A 231 4.50 -9.13 1.08
CA VAL A 231 5.55 -8.43 0.33
C VAL A 231 6.87 -8.81 0.97
N ARG A 232 7.49 -9.86 0.43
CA ARG A 232 8.87 -10.22 0.81
C ARG A 232 9.78 -9.10 0.34
N SER A 233 10.63 -8.60 1.24
CA SER A 233 11.72 -7.68 0.88
C SER A 233 12.86 -8.47 0.25
#